data_AF-A0A2N6E7T2-F1
#
_entry.id   AF-A0A2N6E7T2-F1
#
_cell.length_a   1.000
_cell.length_b   1.000
_cell.length_c   1.000
_cell.angle_alpha   90.00
_cell.angle_beta   90.00
_cell.angle_gamma   90.00
#
_symmetry.space_group_name_H-M   'P 1'
#
loop_
_entity.id
_entity.type
_entity.pdbx_description
1 polymer ?
#
loop_
_entity_poly.entity_id
_entity_poly.type
_entity_poly.pdbx_seq_one_letter_code
_entity_poly.pdbx_strand_id
1 'polypeptide(L)'
;MAANDRVYVNFFKPSSQSMKAEVGVASTVIIILFLLSYGIPIVIWLAGLGDPEGLGQSFITETRFLGFPLHYWLVAQGCTIGYVLLCKLYCILWDRKITPIRRAAK
;
A
#
# COMPACT_ATOMS: atom_id res chain seq x y z
N MET A 1 10.00 29.53 32.60
CA MET A 1 9.95 29.50 31.12
C MET A 1 10.74 28.27 30.68
N ALA A 2 10.05 27.15 30.43
CA ALA A 2 10.73 25.92 30.03
C ALA A 2 11.37 26.11 28.65
N ALA A 3 12.62 25.68 28.51
CA ALA A 3 13.45 25.86 27.33
C ALA A 3 12.69 25.42 26.06
N ASN A 4 12.82 26.21 25.01
CA ASN A 4 12.31 25.92 23.68
C ASN A 4 13.07 24.72 23.09
N ASP A 5 12.71 23.52 23.54
CA ASP A 5 13.29 22.27 23.06
C ASP A 5 12.90 22.13 21.58
N ARG A 6 13.88 22.38 20.71
CA ARG A 6 13.70 22.26 19.27
C ARG A 6 13.39 20.80 18.98
N VAL A 7 12.15 20.50 18.61
CA VAL A 7 11.73 19.16 18.21
C VAL A 7 12.59 18.74 17.02
N TYR A 8 13.55 17.84 17.26
CA TYR A 8 14.39 17.29 16.21
C TYR A 8 13.56 16.31 15.38
N VAL A 9 13.10 16.77 14.23
CA VAL A 9 12.31 15.98 13.28
C VAL A 9 13.26 15.28 12.32
N ASN A 10 13.51 14.00 12.55
CA ASN A 10 14.22 13.13 11.60
C ASN A 10 13.27 12.03 11.12
N PHE A 11 12.96 12.05 9.82
CA PHE A 11 12.05 11.10 9.19
C PHE A 11 12.56 9.65 9.25
N PHE A 12 13.87 9.46 9.07
CA PHE A 12 14.51 8.14 9.08
C PHE A 12 14.91 7.68 10.50
N LYS A 13 14.81 8.56 11.49
CA LYS A 13 15.10 8.26 12.90
C LYS A 13 14.07 8.93 13.81
N PRO A 14 12.82 8.43 13.83
CA PRO A 14 11.75 9.03 14.63
C PRO A 14 12.07 8.92 16.12
N SER A 15 12.07 10.06 16.81
CA SER A 15 12.46 10.19 18.22
C SER A 15 11.28 10.05 19.18
N SER A 16 10.15 10.71 18.87
CA SER A 16 8.95 10.71 19.72
C SER A 16 8.02 9.52 19.44
N GLN A 17 7.23 9.12 20.43
CA GLN A 17 6.24 8.05 20.28
C GLN A 17 5.20 8.37 19.18
N SER A 18 4.79 9.64 19.07
CA SER A 18 3.88 10.10 18.01
C SER A 18 4.50 9.94 16.62
N MET A 19 5.75 10.38 16.44
CA MET A 19 6.44 10.24 15.16
C MET A 19 6.65 8.78 14.77
N LYS A 20 7.02 7.91 15.73
CA LYS A 20 7.16 6.47 15.48
C LYS A 20 5.84 5.85 15.00
N ALA A 21 4.71 6.26 15.59
CA ALA A 21 3.41 5.79 15.17
C ALA A 21 3.04 6.29 13.76
N GLU A 22 3.30 7.57 13.46
CA GLU A 22 3.06 8.15 12.13
C GLU A 22 3.88 7.44 11.04
N VAL A 23 5.18 7.23 11.27
CA VAL A 23 6.07 6.50 10.34
C VAL A 23 5.61 5.05 10.15
N GLY A 24 5.13 4.39 11.21
CA GLY A 24 4.59 3.04 11.13
C GLY A 24 3.34 2.94 10.24
N VAL A 25 2.40 3.89 10.39
CA VAL A 25 1.20 3.96 9.53
C VAL A 25 1.61 4.26 8.08
N ALA A 26 2.47 5.26 7.85
CA ALA A 26 2.92 5.63 6.52
C ALA A 26 3.66 4.46 5.81
N SER A 27 4.60 3.82 6.50
CA SER A 27 5.34 2.66 5.96
C SER A 27 4.40 1.51 5.57
N THR A 28 3.41 1.22 6.41
CA THR A 28 2.41 0.16 6.12
C THR A 28 1.66 0.47 4.83
N VAL A 29 1.21 1.72 4.66
CA VAL A 29 0.46 2.14 3.46
C VAL A 29 1.33 2.10 2.22
N ILE A 30 2.57 2.58 2.30
CA ILE A 30 3.51 2.58 1.17
C ILE A 30 3.85 1.16 0.74
N ILE A 31 4.06 0.23 1.67
CA ILE A 31 4.33 -1.18 1.35
C ILE A 31 3.14 -1.80 0.62
N ILE A 32 1.91 -1.60 1.12
CA ILE A 32 0.72 -2.15 0.47
C ILE A 32 0.48 -1.49 -0.89
N LEU A 33 0.71 -0.17 -1.01
CA LEU A 33 0.66 0.53 -2.28
C LEU A 33 1.61 -0.10 -3.29
N PHE A 34 2.88 -0.30 -2.90
CA PHE A 34 3.88 -0.94 -3.75
C PHE A 34 3.46 -2.35 -4.17
N LEU A 35 2.94 -3.16 -3.23
CA LEU A 35 2.43 -4.50 -3.53
C LEU A 35 1.24 -4.49 -4.48
N LEU A 36 0.32 -3.53 -4.38
CA LEU A 36 -0.78 -3.41 -5.33
C LEU A 36 -0.29 -2.96 -6.71
N SER A 37 0.58 -1.95 -6.76
CA SER A 37 1.05 -1.36 -8.02
C SER A 37 2.00 -2.27 -8.79
N TYR A 38 2.86 -3.02 -8.11
CA TYR A 38 3.86 -3.87 -8.74
C TYR A 38 3.59 -5.37 -8.55
N GLY A 39 2.94 -5.78 -7.46
CA GLY A 39 2.70 -7.19 -7.19
C GLY A 39 1.75 -7.84 -8.20
N ILE A 40 0.67 -7.15 -8.59
CA ILE A 40 -0.25 -7.68 -9.61
C ILE A 40 0.47 -7.84 -10.97
N PRO A 41 1.16 -6.81 -11.50
CA PRO A 41 1.97 -6.98 -12.71
C PRO A 41 3.04 -8.07 -12.61
N ILE A 42 3.74 -8.17 -11.46
CA ILE A 42 4.77 -9.21 -11.25
C ILE A 42 4.15 -10.60 -11.28
N VAL A 43 3.00 -10.82 -10.63
CA VAL A 43 2.32 -12.12 -10.66
C VAL A 43 1.87 -12.49 -12.08
N ILE A 44 1.34 -11.53 -12.83
CA ILE A 44 0.96 -11.74 -14.24
C ILE A 44 2.21 -12.11 -15.07
N TRP A 45 3.30 -11.37 -14.89
CA TRP A 45 4.55 -11.62 -15.59
C TRP A 45 5.13 -13.00 -15.26
N LEU A 46 5.19 -13.35 -13.96
CA LEU A 46 5.65 -14.66 -13.50
C LEU A 46 4.79 -15.81 -14.05
N ALA A 47 3.47 -15.61 -14.13
CA ALA A 47 2.57 -16.62 -14.68
C ALA A 47 2.82 -16.89 -16.17
N GLY A 48 3.27 -15.88 -16.93
CA GLY A 48 3.60 -16.00 -18.35
C GLY A 48 4.99 -16.59 -18.65
N LEU A 49 5.87 -16.78 -17.65
CA LEU A 49 7.23 -17.31 -17.87
C LEU A 49 7.26 -18.77 -18.34
N GLY A 50 6.18 -19.52 -18.12
CA GLY A 50 6.07 -20.92 -18.54
C GLY A 50 5.64 -21.11 -19.99
N ASP A 51 5.34 -20.03 -20.72
CA ASP A 51 4.85 -20.08 -22.10
C ASP A 51 5.96 -20.46 -23.08
N PRO A 52 5.88 -21.61 -23.78
CA PRO A 52 6.86 -22.02 -24.78
C PRO A 52 6.96 -21.07 -25.98
N GLU A 53 5.90 -20.34 -26.31
CA GLU A 53 5.87 -19.39 -27.43
C GLU A 53 6.43 -18.02 -27.03
N GLY A 54 6.66 -17.77 -25.73
CA GLY A 54 7.17 -16.51 -25.22
C GLY A 54 6.20 -15.33 -25.36
N LEU A 55 4.92 -15.59 -25.66
CA LEU A 55 3.87 -14.58 -25.79
C LEU A 55 3.23 -14.21 -24.43
N GLY A 56 3.62 -14.91 -23.37
CA GLY A 56 3.16 -14.69 -22.00
C GLY A 56 1.81 -15.32 -21.72
N GLN A 57 1.45 -16.39 -22.44
CA GLN A 57 0.22 -17.12 -22.19
C GLN A 57 0.24 -17.77 -20.81
N SER A 58 -0.84 -17.56 -20.08
CA SER A 58 -1.07 -18.13 -18.76
C SER A 58 -2.56 -18.17 -18.48
N PHE A 59 -2.96 -18.94 -17.47
CA PHE A 59 -4.34 -18.96 -16.99
C PHE A 59 -4.88 -17.54 -16.69
N ILE A 60 -4.04 -16.62 -16.21
CA ILE A 60 -4.44 -15.25 -15.86
C ILE A 60 -4.67 -14.38 -17.11
N THR A 61 -3.92 -14.63 -18.18
CA THR A 61 -4.06 -13.86 -19.42
C THR A 61 -5.20 -14.37 -20.31
N GLU A 62 -5.49 -15.67 -20.28
CA GLU A 62 -6.54 -16.32 -21.06
C GLU A 62 -7.93 -16.21 -20.43
N THR A 63 -8.00 -16.25 -19.10
CA THR A 63 -9.29 -16.17 -18.40
C THR A 63 -9.96 -14.82 -18.66
N ARG A 64 -11.28 -14.84 -18.85
CA ARG A 64 -12.08 -13.61 -19.01
C ARG A 64 -12.99 -13.41 -17.81
N PHE A 65 -13.11 -12.17 -17.37
CA PHE A 65 -14.00 -11.76 -16.30
C PHE A 65 -14.84 -10.58 -16.76
N LEU A 66 -16.17 -10.69 -16.66
CA LEU A 66 -17.13 -9.68 -17.13
C LEU A 66 -16.91 -9.25 -18.60
N GLY A 67 -16.47 -10.18 -19.46
CA GLY A 67 -16.20 -9.94 -20.88
C GLY A 67 -14.78 -9.43 -21.20
N PHE A 68 -14.01 -9.01 -20.20
CA PHE A 68 -12.63 -8.52 -20.38
C PHE A 68 -11.59 -9.58 -20.04
N PRO A 69 -10.39 -9.56 -20.63
CA PRO A 69 -9.29 -10.39 -20.17
C PRO A 69 -8.97 -10.09 -18.70
N LEU A 70 -8.81 -11.14 -17.90
CA LEU A 70 -8.72 -11.06 -16.44
C LEU A 70 -7.53 -10.20 -15.99
N HIS A 71 -6.36 -10.35 -16.63
CA HIS A 71 -5.19 -9.54 -16.33
C HIS A 71 -5.45 -8.01 -16.48
N TYR A 72 -6.15 -7.57 -17.53
CA TYR A 72 -6.54 -6.17 -17.69
C TYR A 72 -7.55 -5.74 -16.62
N TRP A 73 -8.52 -6.59 -16.31
CA TRP A 73 -9.51 -6.28 -15.28
C TRP A 73 -8.87 -6.14 -13.90
N LEU A 74 -7.92 -7.01 -13.54
CA LEU A 74 -7.18 -6.95 -12.28
C LEU A 74 -6.34 -5.67 -12.18
N VAL A 75 -5.62 -5.30 -13.25
CA VAL A 75 -4.79 -4.10 -13.26
C VAL A 75 -5.62 -2.82 -13.23
N ALA A 76 -6.75 -2.78 -13.95
CA ALA A 76 -7.61 -1.60 -13.97
C ALA A 76 -8.51 -1.55 -12.74
N GLN A 77 -9.48 -2.45 -12.64
CA GLN A 77 -10.51 -2.41 -11.62
C GLN A 77 -9.99 -2.94 -10.28
N GLY A 78 -9.26 -4.06 -10.29
CA GLY A 78 -8.70 -4.65 -9.07
C GLY A 78 -7.78 -3.70 -8.32
N CYS A 79 -6.82 -3.07 -9.02
CA CYS A 79 -5.95 -2.06 -8.43
C CYS A 79 -6.73 -0.84 -7.95
N THR A 80 -7.67 -0.30 -8.74
CA THR A 80 -8.49 0.85 -8.32
C THR A 80 -9.26 0.57 -7.04
N ILE A 81 -9.94 -0.58 -6.96
CA ILE A 81 -10.63 -1.00 -5.73
C ILE A 81 -9.63 -1.15 -4.58
N GLY A 82 -8.47 -1.77 -4.83
CA GLY A 82 -7.39 -1.91 -3.86
C GLY A 82 -6.90 -0.58 -3.31
N TYR A 83 -6.72 0.45 -4.14
CA TYR A 83 -6.30 1.79 -3.71
C TYR A 83 -7.37 2.48 -2.86
N VAL A 84 -8.65 2.34 -3.20
CA VAL A 84 -9.74 2.87 -2.37
C VAL A 84 -9.76 2.19 -0.99
N LEU A 85 -9.60 0.86 -0.96
CA LEU A 85 -9.50 0.11 0.30
C LEU A 85 -8.25 0.50 1.10
N LEU A 86 -7.14 0.81 0.43
CA LEU A 86 -5.92 1.31 1.07
C LEU A 86 -6.13 2.68 1.71
N CYS A 87 -6.86 3.59 1.06
CA CYS A 87 -7.26 4.86 1.66
C CYS A 87 -8.12 4.65 2.92
N LYS A 88 -9.08 3.72 2.87
CA LYS A 88 -9.89 3.36 4.04
C LYS A 88 -9.03 2.78 5.16
N LEU A 89 -8.09 1.89 4.83
CA LEU A 89 -7.15 1.30 5.78
C LEU A 89 -6.29 2.38 6.45
N TYR A 90 -5.80 3.35 5.68
CA TYR A 90 -5.07 4.50 6.22
C TYR A 90 -5.88 5.24 7.28
N CYS A 91 -7.13 5.60 6.99
CA CYS A 91 -8.01 6.27 7.96
C CYS A 91 -8.19 5.44 9.23
N ILE A 92 -8.45 4.13 9.08
CA ILE A 92 -8.61 3.22 10.23
C ILE A 92 -7.33 3.14 11.07
N LEU A 93 -6.17 3.00 10.43
CA LEU A 93 -4.89 2.93 11.13
C LEU A 93 -4.56 4.25 11.82
N TRP A 94 -4.85 5.38 11.17
CA TRP A 94 -4.68 6.70 11.73
C TRP A 94 -5.54 6.90 12.99
N ASP A 95 -6.82 6.59 12.90
CA ASP A 95 -7.76 6.71 14.01
C ASP A 95 -7.42 5.79 15.17
N ARG A 96 -6.90 4.59 14.89
CA ARG A 96 -6.54 3.63 15.94
C ARG A 96 -5.19 3.94 16.59
N LYS A 97 -4.20 4.44 15.85
CA LYS A 97 -2.81 4.56 16.32
C LYS A 97 -2.38 5.99 16.63
N ILE A 98 -2.90 7.00 15.93
CA ILE A 98 -2.44 8.39 16.03
C ILE A 98 -3.41 9.23 16.86
N THR A 99 -4.71 9.11 16.58
CA THR A 99 -5.75 9.90 17.27
C THR A 99 -5.69 9.77 18.80
N PRO A 100 -5.48 8.59 19.41
CA PRO A 100 -5.36 8.48 20.87
C PRO A 100 -4.13 9.20 21.44
N ILE A 101 -2.98 9.12 20.76
CA ILE A 101 -1.73 9.76 21.17
C ILE A 101 -1.89 11.29 21.14
N ARG A 102 -2.49 11.82 20.06
CA ARG A 102 -2.76 13.25 19.92
C ARG A 102 -3.75 13.78 20.95
N ARG A 103 -4.74 12.98 21.35
CA ARG A 103 -5.69 13.35 22.41
C ARG A 103 -5.03 13.39 23.79
N ALA A 104 -4.12 12.47 24.08
CA ALA A 104 -3.40 12.42 25.36
C ALA A 104 -2.31 13.50 25.49
N ALA A 105 -1.81 14.03 24.37
CA ALA A 105 -0.82 15.11 24.33
C ALA A 105 -1.43 16.52 24.40
N LYS A 106 -2.77 16.62 24.46
CA LYS A 106 -3.53 17.86 24.53
C LYS A 106 -3.97 18.12 25.96
#